data_AF-A0AAX3MG36-F1
#
_entry.id   AF-A0AAX3MG36-F1
#
_cell.length_a   1.000
_cell.length_b   1.000
_cell.length_c   1.000
_cell.angle_alpha   90.00
_cell.angle_beta   90.00
_cell.angle_gamma   90.00
#
_symmetry.space_group_name_H-M   'P 1'
#
loop_
_entity.id
_entity.type
_entity.pdbx_description
1 polymer ?
#
loop_
_entity_poly.entity_id
_entity_poly.type
_entity_poly.pdbx_seq_one_letter_code
_entity_poly.pdbx_strand_id
1 'polypeptide(L)'
;MADLRSNAQMFDIDVSALEQLRVEISATQHQMLMAYNRALNRTAKHMHRISAGIILTALAAKNHKAVDKRIKPFIKRRNFTKEGAGDLSSVKLWYGLNDFRVSELKGRLQNPRKQKQPRNPETGQFLKTKKGARGATFTPKSAGLAMLSWPDSFVAKRYGAKSVWIRLARGGIEEARVPVHEALEDAIDDYIFENIGTVFMGFFEQDLRGRVKGNVHVDPKTGRRL
;
A
#
# COMPACT_ATOMS: atom_id res chain seq x y z
N MET A 1 -31.77 16.00 -8.99
CA MET A 1 -31.20 15.28 -7.85
C MET A 1 -29.99 14.52 -8.36
N ALA A 2 -28.82 15.17 -8.38
CA ALA A 2 -27.61 14.53 -8.88
C ALA A 2 -27.17 13.48 -7.88
N ASP A 3 -27.19 12.22 -8.30
CA ASP A 3 -26.64 11.08 -7.59
C ASP A 3 -25.19 11.44 -7.19
N LEU A 4 -24.94 11.62 -5.89
CA LEU A 4 -23.64 11.98 -5.33
C LEU A 4 -22.69 10.76 -5.36
N ARG A 5 -22.66 10.02 -6.47
CA ARG A 5 -21.59 9.06 -6.78
C ARG A 5 -20.33 9.84 -7.14
N SER A 6 -19.73 10.40 -6.10
CA SER A 6 -18.38 10.92 -6.17
C SER A 6 -17.45 9.71 -6.30
N ASN A 7 -16.93 9.47 -7.51
CA ASN A 7 -15.80 8.58 -7.83
C ASN A 7 -14.50 8.86 -7.01
N ALA A 8 -14.58 9.60 -5.89
CA ALA A 8 -13.48 10.07 -5.07
C ALA A 8 -13.47 9.52 -3.63
N GLN A 9 -14.46 8.72 -3.21
CA GLN A 9 -14.42 7.98 -1.94
C GLN A 9 -14.02 6.53 -2.18
N MET A 10 -13.17 5.99 -1.30
CA MET A 10 -12.72 4.59 -1.37
C MET A 10 -13.84 3.58 -1.05
N PHE A 11 -14.91 4.04 -0.40
CA PHE A 11 -16.08 3.24 -0.05
C PHE A 11 -17.27 4.19 0.10
N ASP A 12 -18.46 3.70 -0.23
CA ASP A 12 -19.70 4.47 -0.07
C ASP A 12 -20.06 4.55 1.41
N ILE A 13 -20.26 5.76 1.91
CA ILE A 13 -20.68 5.98 3.30
C ILE A 13 -22.15 6.35 3.26
N ASP A 14 -22.98 5.49 3.85
CA ASP A 14 -24.40 5.76 3.98
C ASP A 14 -24.63 6.96 4.93
N VAL A 15 -24.79 8.13 4.32
CA VAL A 15 -25.06 9.39 5.04
C VAL A 15 -26.39 9.30 5.79
N SER A 16 -27.36 8.53 5.31
CA SER A 16 -28.65 8.38 5.98
C SER A 16 -28.52 7.67 7.32
N ALA A 17 -27.68 6.63 7.39
CA ALA A 17 -27.35 5.94 8.64
C ALA A 17 -26.65 6.86 9.64
N LEU A 18 -25.75 7.74 9.17
CA LEU A 18 -25.08 8.73 10.03
C LEU A 18 -26.07 9.75 10.62
N GLU A 19 -27.02 10.20 9.81
CA GLU A 19 -28.06 11.14 10.24
C GLU A 19 -29.06 10.50 11.22
N GLN A 20 -29.44 9.23 11.00
CA GLN A 20 -30.25 8.47 11.95
C GLN A 20 -29.56 8.38 13.32
N LEU A 21 -28.29 7.99 13.35
CA LEU A 21 -27.50 7.89 14.58
C LEU A 21 -27.34 9.24 15.28
N ARG A 22 -27.20 10.33 14.51
CA ARG A 22 -27.16 11.70 15.05
C ARG A 22 -28.45 12.01 15.81
N VAL A 23 -29.60 11.73 15.19
CA VAL A 23 -30.92 11.99 15.80
C VAL A 23 -31.12 11.12 17.04
N GLU A 24 -30.81 9.82 16.96
CA GLU A 24 -30.94 8.87 18.07
C GLU A 24 -30.16 9.32 19.32
N ILE A 25 -28.93 9.80 19.13
CA ILE A 25 -28.04 10.20 20.24
C ILE A 25 -28.23 11.70 20.57
N SER A 26 -29.18 12.38 19.94
CA SER A 26 -29.42 13.82 20.12
C SER A 26 -28.15 14.68 19.91
N ALA A 27 -27.30 14.26 18.96
CA ALA A 27 -26.07 14.97 18.66
C ALA A 27 -26.34 16.20 17.77
N THR A 28 -25.55 17.24 17.95
CA THR A 28 -25.59 18.41 17.06
C THR A 28 -24.95 18.08 15.69
N GLN A 29 -25.35 18.79 14.64
CA GLN A 29 -24.72 18.64 13.31
C GLN A 29 -23.21 18.87 13.37
N HIS A 30 -22.75 19.79 14.22
CA HIS A 30 -21.33 20.07 14.40
C HIS A 30 -20.57 18.90 15.03
N GLN A 31 -21.14 18.26 16.05
CA GLN A 31 -20.56 17.07 16.67
C GLN A 31 -20.48 15.93 15.66
N MET A 32 -21.50 15.77 14.82
CA MET A 32 -21.51 14.80 13.73
C MET A 32 -20.38 15.05 12.73
N LEU A 33 -20.25 16.26 12.18
CA LEU A 33 -19.19 16.60 11.21
C LEU A 33 -17.77 16.41 11.80
N MET A 34 -17.56 16.76 13.07
CA MET A 34 -16.27 16.54 13.73
C MET A 34 -15.98 15.06 13.98
N ALA A 35 -16.98 14.30 14.43
CA ALA A 35 -16.86 12.85 14.62
C ALA A 35 -16.57 12.16 13.28
N TYR A 36 -17.27 12.55 12.22
CA TYR A 36 -17.08 12.05 10.86
C TYR A 36 -15.64 12.25 10.37
N ASN A 37 -15.14 13.49 10.41
CA ASN A 37 -13.79 13.80 9.96
C ASN A 37 -12.73 13.03 10.79
N ARG A 38 -12.95 12.86 12.09
CA ARG A 38 -12.04 12.10 12.94
C ARG A 38 -12.11 10.59 12.66
N ALA A 39 -13.30 10.05 12.47
CA ALA A 39 -13.53 8.66 12.12
C ALA A 39 -12.90 8.32 10.77
N LEU A 40 -13.04 9.18 9.77
CA LEU A 40 -12.35 9.04 8.48
C LEU A 40 -10.83 8.94 8.64
N ASN A 41 -10.23 9.86 9.39
CA ASN A 41 -8.78 9.85 9.65
C ASN A 41 -8.34 8.58 10.40
N ARG A 42 -9.12 8.12 11.38
CA ARG A 42 -8.84 6.89 12.14
C ARG A 42 -8.96 5.65 11.25
N THR A 43 -10.00 5.60 10.42
CA THR A 43 -10.24 4.52 9.45
C THR A 43 -9.08 4.44 8.46
N ALA A 44 -8.67 5.57 7.87
CA ALA A 44 -7.53 5.61 6.95
C ALA A 44 -6.24 5.07 7.59
N LYS A 45 -5.94 5.46 8.84
CA LYS A 45 -4.77 4.98 9.59
C LYS A 45 -4.89 3.50 9.94
N HIS A 46 -6.08 3.04 10.31
CA HIS A 46 -6.35 1.64 10.60
C HIS A 46 -6.15 0.78 9.34
N MET A 47 -6.78 1.17 8.23
CA MET A 47 -6.65 0.50 6.94
C MET A 47 -5.20 0.47 6.47
N HIS A 48 -4.47 1.58 6.57
CA HIS A 48 -3.03 1.58 6.27
C HIS A 48 -2.26 0.52 7.08
N ARG A 49 -2.50 0.43 8.39
CA ARG A 49 -1.80 -0.53 9.25
C ARG A 49 -2.14 -1.97 8.86
N ILE A 50 -3.42 -2.28 8.65
CA ILE A 50 -3.84 -3.63 8.30
C ILE A 50 -3.34 -4.01 6.91
N SER A 51 -3.51 -3.15 5.90
CA SER A 51 -2.98 -3.38 4.56
C SER A 51 -1.46 -3.59 4.58
N ALA A 52 -0.70 -2.86 5.40
CA ALA A 52 0.74 -3.08 5.54
C ALA A 52 1.05 -4.47 6.12
N GLY A 53 0.24 -4.95 7.06
CA GLY A 53 0.33 -6.32 7.57
C GLY A 53 0.04 -7.36 6.49
N ILE A 54 -1.04 -7.18 5.72
CA ILE A 54 -1.44 -8.06 4.62
C ILE A 54 -0.33 -8.13 3.55
N ILE A 55 0.19 -6.99 3.10
CA ILE A 55 1.27 -6.96 2.10
C ILE A 55 2.52 -7.67 2.64
N LEU A 56 2.86 -7.47 3.93
CA LEU A 56 4.01 -8.11 4.53
C LEU A 56 3.89 -9.64 4.54
N THR A 57 2.70 -10.16 4.89
CA THR A 57 2.44 -11.59 4.93
C THR A 57 2.34 -12.17 3.52
N ALA A 58 1.53 -11.56 2.65
CA ALA A 58 1.29 -12.00 1.28
C ALA A 58 2.58 -12.05 0.45
N LEU A 59 3.47 -11.06 0.56
CA LEU A 59 4.72 -11.05 -0.21
C LEU A 59 5.92 -11.64 0.53
N ALA A 60 5.75 -12.03 1.79
CA ALA A 60 6.85 -12.35 2.70
C ALA A 60 7.94 -11.26 2.66
N ALA A 61 7.56 -9.98 2.74
CA ALA A 61 8.51 -8.88 2.68
C ALA A 61 9.47 -8.93 3.90
N LYS A 62 10.69 -8.42 3.74
CA LYS A 62 11.70 -8.40 4.81
C LYS A 62 11.39 -7.35 5.88
N ASN A 63 10.96 -6.16 5.46
CA ASN A 63 10.87 -4.99 6.31
C ASN A 63 9.53 -4.25 6.11
N HIS A 64 8.89 -3.87 7.22
CA HIS A 64 7.71 -2.99 7.21
C HIS A 64 7.97 -1.67 6.48
N LYS A 65 9.15 -1.07 6.66
CA LYS A 65 9.49 0.23 6.02
C LYS A 65 9.39 0.20 4.49
N ALA A 66 9.66 -0.94 3.85
CA ALA A 66 9.54 -1.06 2.40
C ALA A 66 8.07 -1.13 1.97
N VAL A 67 7.24 -1.79 2.79
CA VAL A 67 5.79 -1.96 2.61
C VAL A 67 5.03 -0.66 2.90
N ASP A 68 5.32 0.00 4.02
CA ASP A 68 4.65 1.25 4.44
C ASP A 68 4.78 2.34 3.39
N LYS A 69 5.94 2.44 2.72
CA LYS A 69 6.16 3.40 1.63
C LYS A 69 5.25 3.18 0.41
N ARG A 70 4.66 1.99 0.28
CA ARG A 70 3.75 1.64 -0.81
C ARG A 70 2.33 2.10 -0.53
N ILE A 71 1.93 2.31 0.72
CA ILE A 71 0.57 2.71 1.04
C ILE A 71 0.58 4.22 1.33
N LYS A 72 -0.19 5.00 0.57
CA LYS A 72 -0.34 6.43 0.78
C LYS A 72 -1.80 6.79 1.03
N PRO A 73 -2.18 7.19 2.25
CA PRO A 73 -3.50 7.73 2.51
C PRO A 73 -3.57 9.19 2.02
N PHE A 74 -4.55 9.48 1.19
CA PHE A 74 -4.91 10.81 0.71
C PHE A 74 -6.24 11.21 1.32
N ILE A 75 -6.21 12.24 2.15
CA ILE A 75 -7.39 12.75 2.83
C ILE A 75 -7.70 14.11 2.22
N LYS A 76 -8.70 14.16 1.34
CA LYS A 76 -9.14 15.42 0.74
C LYS A 76 -10.11 16.08 1.71
N ARG A 77 -9.57 17.05 2.45
CA ARG A 77 -10.38 18.00 3.21
C ARG A 77 -11.03 18.94 2.19
N ARG A 78 -12.36 18.96 2.08
CA ARG A 78 -13.03 20.02 1.32
C ARG A 78 -12.87 21.33 2.09
N ASN A 79 -12.69 22.42 1.34
CA ASN A 79 -12.25 23.70 1.89
C ASN A 79 -13.18 24.21 3.00
N PHE A 80 -12.53 24.70 4.06
CA PHE A 80 -13.17 25.46 5.13
C PHE A 80 -13.42 26.92 4.73
N THR A 81 -13.75 27.20 3.47
CA THR A 81 -14.18 28.54 3.06
C THR A 81 -15.57 28.81 3.64
N LYS A 82 -15.94 30.09 3.81
CA LYS A 82 -17.24 30.50 4.42
C LYS A 82 -18.47 29.82 3.78
N GLU A 83 -18.35 29.34 2.54
CA GLU A 83 -19.40 28.67 1.75
C GLU A 83 -19.36 27.13 1.84
N GLY A 84 -18.22 26.53 2.20
CA GLY A 84 -18.02 25.07 2.24
C GLY A 84 -17.88 24.47 3.65
N ALA A 85 -18.03 25.30 4.69
CA ALA A 85 -17.98 24.91 6.09
C ALA A 85 -19.23 24.08 6.48
N GLY A 86 -19.28 22.84 6.00
CA GLY A 86 -20.41 21.90 6.18
C GLY A 86 -20.24 20.60 5.40
N ASP A 87 -19.37 20.58 4.39
CA ASP A 87 -19.16 19.40 3.56
C ASP A 87 -18.37 18.29 4.26
N LEU A 88 -18.78 17.04 4.01
CA LEU A 88 -18.09 15.84 4.46
C LEU A 88 -16.73 15.69 3.75
N SER A 89 -15.67 15.41 4.52
CA SER A 89 -14.36 15.09 3.95
C SER A 89 -14.39 13.75 3.19
N SER A 90 -13.39 13.52 2.34
CA SER A 90 -13.24 12.23 1.65
C SER A 90 -11.84 11.65 1.89
N VAL A 91 -11.75 10.32 1.85
CA VAL A 91 -10.51 9.56 2.00
C VAL A 91 -10.34 8.66 0.80
N LYS A 92 -9.11 8.63 0.28
CA LYS A 92 -8.63 7.71 -0.74
C LYS A 92 -7.34 7.07 -0.23
N LEU A 93 -7.21 5.74 -0.26
CA LEU A 93 -5.89 5.11 -0.10
C LEU A 93 -5.34 4.78 -1.48
N TRP A 94 -4.04 5.03 -1.65
CA TRP A 94 -3.29 4.63 -2.81
C TRP A 94 -2.39 3.46 -2.44
N TYR A 95 -2.55 2.36 -3.15
CA TYR A 95 -1.68 1.19 -3.05
C TYR A 95 -0.64 1.23 -4.17
N GLY A 96 0.63 1.26 -3.78
CA GLY A 96 1.76 1.24 -4.69
C GLY A 96 2.05 -0.18 -5.13
N LEU A 97 1.28 -0.67 -6.12
CA LEU A 97 1.40 -2.02 -6.70
C LEU A 97 2.61 -2.20 -7.64
N ASN A 98 3.55 -1.25 -7.61
CA ASN A 98 4.80 -1.33 -8.34
C ASN A 98 5.67 -2.49 -7.84
N ASP A 99 6.45 -3.07 -8.74
CA ASP A 99 7.37 -4.16 -8.44
C ASP A 99 8.26 -3.91 -7.20
N PHE A 100 8.46 -4.99 -6.46
CA PHE A 100 9.36 -5.02 -5.32
C PHE A 100 10.78 -5.36 -5.76
N ARG A 101 11.76 -4.79 -5.07
CA ARG A 101 13.15 -5.19 -5.26
C ARG A 101 13.36 -6.58 -4.68
N VAL A 102 14.19 -7.39 -5.32
CA VAL A 102 14.54 -8.73 -4.79
C VAL A 102 15.14 -8.65 -3.38
N SER A 103 15.86 -7.57 -3.03
CA SER A 103 16.36 -7.38 -1.67
C SER A 103 15.28 -7.11 -0.62
N GLU A 104 14.11 -6.59 -1.02
CA GLU A 104 13.00 -6.27 -0.13
C GLU A 104 12.17 -7.51 0.23
N LEU A 105 12.31 -8.61 -0.52
CA LEU A 105 11.53 -9.84 -0.35
C LEU A 105 12.34 -10.96 0.29
N LYS A 106 11.69 -11.82 1.08
CA LYS A 106 12.29 -13.06 1.60
C LYS A 106 12.29 -14.13 0.52
N GLY A 107 13.37 -14.90 0.45
CA GLY A 107 13.51 -15.98 -0.52
C GLY A 107 14.95 -16.46 -0.66
N ARG A 108 15.15 -17.43 -1.54
CA ARG A 108 16.45 -18.02 -1.86
C ARG A 108 17.01 -17.39 -3.13
N LEU A 109 18.26 -16.95 -3.06
CA LEU A 109 19.03 -16.44 -4.20
C LEU A 109 19.97 -17.53 -4.70
N GLN A 110 19.97 -17.77 -6.02
CA GLN A 110 20.84 -18.76 -6.66
C GLN A 110 21.63 -18.09 -7.78
N ASN A 111 22.95 -18.27 -7.74
CA ASN A 111 23.82 -17.81 -8.83
C ASN A 111 23.64 -18.71 -10.06
N PRO A 112 23.81 -18.16 -11.28
CA PRO A 112 23.83 -18.99 -12.48
C PRO A 112 24.94 -20.04 -12.35
N ARG A 113 24.64 -21.29 -12.75
CA ARG A 113 25.64 -22.37 -12.75
C ARG A 113 26.81 -21.97 -13.64
N LYS A 114 28.04 -22.10 -13.11
CA LYS A 114 29.28 -21.91 -13.89
C LYS A 114 29.26 -22.84 -15.10
N GLN A 115 29.45 -22.28 -16.28
CA GLN A 115 29.63 -23.07 -17.49
C GLN A 115 31.12 -23.33 -17.69
N LYS A 116 31.48 -24.56 -18.10
CA LYS A 116 32.83 -24.80 -18.61
C LYS A 116 32.96 -23.99 -19.91
N GLN A 117 33.96 -23.11 -19.98
CA GLN A 117 34.22 -22.38 -21.22
C GLN A 117 34.72 -23.40 -22.27
N PRO A 118 34.05 -23.51 -23.42
CA PRO A 118 34.53 -24.40 -24.47
C PRO A 118 35.86 -23.88 -24.99
N ARG A 119 36.79 -24.80 -25.29
CA ARG A 119 38.08 -24.48 -25.89
C ARG A 119 38.02 -24.78 -27.38
N ASN A 120 38.72 -23.98 -28.17
CA ASN A 120 38.95 -24.29 -29.57
C ASN A 120 39.80 -25.58 -29.65
N PRO A 121 39.34 -26.64 -30.35
CA PRO A 121 40.06 -27.90 -30.47
C PRO A 121 41.45 -27.75 -31.12
N GLU A 122 41.63 -26.80 -32.03
CA GLU A 122 42.87 -26.64 -32.81
C GLU A 122 43.90 -25.74 -32.09
N THR A 123 43.44 -24.65 -31.49
CA THR A 123 44.34 -23.66 -30.87
C THR A 123 44.43 -23.78 -29.34
N GLY A 124 43.56 -24.59 -28.72
CA GLY A 124 43.45 -24.73 -27.26
C GLY A 124 42.92 -23.48 -26.54
N GLN A 125 42.69 -22.37 -27.25
CA GLN A 125 42.24 -21.11 -26.68
C GLN A 125 40.77 -21.19 -26.24
N PHE A 126 40.41 -20.45 -25.18
CA PHE A 126 39.02 -20.37 -24.74
C PHE A 126 38.16 -19.61 -25.75
N LEU A 127 37.06 -20.21 -26.18
CA LEU A 127 36.05 -19.53 -26.97
C LEU A 127 35.31 -18.53 -26.07
N LYS A 128 35.02 -17.34 -26.62
CA LYS A 128 34.20 -16.34 -25.92
C LYS A 128 32.81 -16.95 -25.69
N THR A 129 32.46 -17.13 -24.43
CA THR A 129 31.09 -17.51 -24.05
C THR A 129 30.14 -16.39 -24.45
N LYS A 130 28.96 -16.73 -25.01
CA LYS A 130 27.91 -15.74 -25.26
C LYS A 130 27.61 -15.05 -23.93
N LYS A 131 27.88 -13.74 -23.83
CA LYS A 131 27.47 -12.92 -22.68
C LYS A 131 25.95 -13.05 -22.53
N GLY A 132 25.46 -13.18 -21.30
CA GLY A 132 24.04 -13.09 -20.97
C GLY A 132 23.17 -14.35 -21.11
N ALA A 133 23.71 -15.52 -21.47
CA ALA A 133 22.87 -16.70 -21.70
C ALA A 133 22.23 -17.32 -20.44
N ARG A 134 22.70 -16.99 -19.22
CA ARG A 134 22.15 -17.50 -17.95
C ARG A 134 21.97 -16.41 -16.93
N GLY A 135 20.94 -16.58 -16.11
CA GLY A 135 20.55 -15.65 -15.07
C GLY A 135 20.71 -16.18 -13.66
N ALA A 136 20.89 -15.28 -12.70
CA ALA A 136 20.58 -15.57 -11.32
C ALA A 136 19.08 -15.81 -11.16
N THR A 137 18.75 -16.71 -10.25
CA THR A 137 17.37 -17.10 -9.93
C THR A 137 17.02 -16.64 -8.53
N PHE A 138 15.82 -16.10 -8.38
CA PHE A 138 15.18 -15.84 -7.11
C PHE A 138 13.98 -16.76 -6.93
N THR A 139 14.02 -17.54 -5.86
CA THR A 139 12.87 -18.35 -5.41
C THR A 139 12.26 -17.62 -4.21
N PRO A 140 11.12 -16.93 -4.35
CA PRO A 140 10.49 -16.22 -3.24
C PRO A 140 10.05 -17.20 -2.13
N LYS A 141 9.94 -16.69 -0.90
CA LYS A 141 9.36 -17.46 0.22
C LYS A 141 7.83 -17.48 0.17
N SER A 142 7.22 -16.43 -0.37
CA SER A 142 5.78 -16.39 -0.56
C SER A 142 5.34 -17.39 -1.63
N ALA A 143 4.26 -18.12 -1.36
CA ALA A 143 3.63 -19.02 -2.33
C ALA A 143 2.91 -18.26 -3.46
N GLY A 144 2.49 -17.02 -3.22
CA GLY A 144 1.81 -16.18 -4.21
C GLY A 144 2.76 -15.56 -5.25
N LEU A 145 4.07 -15.79 -5.14
CA LEU A 145 5.05 -15.24 -6.08
C LEU A 145 5.75 -16.36 -6.84
N ALA A 146 5.87 -16.20 -8.16
CA ALA A 146 6.58 -17.15 -9.00
C ALA A 146 8.10 -17.07 -8.79
N MET A 147 8.77 -18.21 -9.04
CA MET A 147 10.22 -18.23 -9.19
C MET A 147 10.62 -17.46 -10.46
N LEU A 148 11.62 -16.59 -10.35
CA LEU A 148 12.06 -15.72 -11.45
C LEU A 148 13.55 -15.85 -11.70
N SER A 149 13.93 -15.73 -12.98
CA SER A 149 15.32 -15.71 -13.44
C SER A 149 15.52 -14.57 -14.41
N TRP A 150 16.61 -13.81 -14.26
CA TRP A 150 16.93 -12.67 -15.12
C TRP A 150 18.17 -12.95 -15.95
N PRO A 151 18.13 -12.92 -17.29
CA PRO A 151 19.33 -13.08 -18.12
C PRO A 151 20.43 -12.07 -17.76
N ASP A 152 21.69 -12.45 -18.02
CA ASP A 152 22.87 -11.63 -17.73
C ASP A 152 22.96 -11.04 -16.31
N SER A 153 22.46 -11.80 -15.33
CA SER A 153 22.41 -11.36 -13.93
C SER A 153 23.22 -12.25 -13.00
N PHE A 154 23.54 -11.70 -11.82
CA PHE A 154 24.35 -12.38 -10.80
C PHE A 154 23.89 -11.98 -9.40
N VAL A 155 24.13 -12.85 -8.42
CA VAL A 155 23.89 -12.59 -7.00
C VAL A 155 25.13 -11.96 -6.40
N ALA A 156 24.98 -10.77 -5.80
CA ALA A 156 26.06 -10.09 -5.08
C ALA A 156 25.51 -9.16 -4.01
N LYS A 157 26.38 -8.73 -3.08
CA LYS A 157 26.10 -7.61 -2.17
C LYS A 157 26.60 -6.31 -2.81
N ARG A 158 25.70 -5.40 -3.15
CA ARG A 158 26.00 -4.06 -3.70
C ARG A 158 25.05 -3.04 -3.07
N TYR A 159 25.49 -1.79 -2.95
CA TYR A 159 24.69 -0.70 -2.36
C TYR A 159 24.03 -1.07 -1.03
N GLY A 160 24.73 -1.84 -0.18
CA GLY A 160 24.24 -2.30 1.12
C GLY A 160 23.34 -3.55 1.11
N ALA A 161 22.86 -4.01 -0.05
CA ALA A 161 21.91 -5.12 -0.15
C ALA A 161 22.47 -6.32 -0.93
N LYS A 162 22.22 -7.54 -0.41
CA LYS A 162 22.43 -8.79 -1.16
C LYS A 162 21.20 -9.06 -2.00
N SER A 163 21.36 -9.06 -3.32
CA SER A 163 20.26 -9.14 -4.29
C SER A 163 20.70 -9.79 -5.60
N VAL A 164 19.77 -9.93 -6.53
CA VAL A 164 20.08 -10.19 -7.94
C VAL A 164 20.34 -8.86 -8.65
N TRP A 165 21.48 -8.78 -9.32
CA TRP A 165 21.92 -7.60 -10.08
C TRP A 165 21.98 -7.96 -11.57
N ILE A 166 21.30 -7.17 -12.38
CA ILE A 166 21.24 -7.30 -13.84
C ILE A 166 22.29 -6.37 -14.43
N ARG A 167 23.08 -6.87 -15.38
CA ARG A 167 24.08 -6.06 -16.09
C ARG A 167 23.40 -5.26 -17.19
N LEU A 168 23.72 -3.96 -17.26
CA LEU A 168 23.24 -3.06 -18.31
C LEU A 168 24.25 -2.99 -19.46
N ALA A 169 23.76 -2.78 -20.67
CA ALA A 169 24.59 -2.74 -21.89
C ALA A 169 25.73 -1.69 -21.82
N ARG A 170 25.51 -0.57 -21.11
CA ARG A 170 26.48 0.52 -20.94
C ARG A 170 27.40 0.36 -19.72
N GLY A 171 27.50 -0.84 -19.13
CA GLY A 171 28.42 -1.14 -18.03
C GLY A 171 27.89 -0.85 -16.62
N GLY A 172 26.63 -0.46 -16.49
CA GLY A 172 25.94 -0.30 -15.20
C GLY A 172 25.38 -1.62 -14.66
N ILE A 173 24.88 -1.58 -13.43
CA ILE A 173 24.07 -2.65 -12.85
C ILE A 173 22.79 -2.08 -12.27
N GLU A 174 21.71 -2.84 -12.38
CA GLU A 174 20.44 -2.54 -11.72
C GLU A 174 19.97 -3.70 -10.86
N GLU A 175 19.15 -3.41 -9.87
CA GLU A 175 18.57 -4.43 -9.02
C GLU A 175 17.36 -5.07 -9.70
N ALA A 176 17.30 -6.40 -9.69
CA ALA A 176 16.15 -7.13 -10.21
C ALA A 176 14.87 -6.84 -9.41
N ARG A 177 13.74 -6.89 -10.11
CA ARG A 177 12.42 -6.57 -9.60
C ARG A 177 11.45 -7.73 -9.80
N VAL A 178 10.57 -7.90 -8.82
CA VAL A 178 9.55 -8.96 -8.77
C VAL A 178 8.19 -8.29 -8.94
N PRO A 179 7.39 -8.69 -9.95
CA PRO A 179 6.01 -8.24 -10.08
C PRO A 179 5.18 -8.82 -8.93
N VAL A 180 4.36 -7.97 -8.33
CA VAL A 180 3.55 -8.31 -7.13
C VAL A 180 2.08 -7.94 -7.29
N HIS A 181 1.70 -7.40 -8.44
CA HIS A 181 0.38 -6.79 -8.66
C HIS A 181 -0.75 -7.77 -8.38
N GLU A 182 -0.79 -8.90 -9.09
CA GLU A 182 -1.82 -9.92 -8.93
C GLU A 182 -1.89 -10.45 -7.49
N ALA A 183 -0.74 -10.76 -6.90
CA ALA A 183 -0.69 -11.29 -5.53
C ALA A 183 -1.14 -10.28 -4.45
N LEU A 184 -1.15 -8.98 -4.75
CA LEU A 184 -1.52 -7.92 -3.82
C LEU A 184 -2.94 -7.40 -4.01
N GLU A 185 -3.42 -7.33 -5.25
CA GLU A 185 -4.74 -6.76 -5.56
C GLU A 185 -5.83 -7.55 -4.84
N ASP A 186 -5.91 -8.86 -5.07
CA ASP A 186 -6.90 -9.75 -4.45
C ASP A 186 -6.86 -9.66 -2.91
N ALA A 187 -5.65 -9.74 -2.34
CA ALA A 187 -5.47 -9.78 -0.88
C ALA A 187 -5.87 -8.46 -0.19
N ILE A 188 -5.76 -7.33 -0.89
CA ILE A 188 -6.08 -6.01 -0.35
C ILE A 188 -7.57 -5.72 -0.51
N ASP A 189 -8.13 -6.03 -1.68
CA ASP A 189 -9.51 -5.68 -2.01
C ASP A 189 -10.51 -6.43 -1.14
N ASP A 190 -10.37 -7.76 -0.99
CA ASP A 190 -11.26 -8.58 -0.17
C ASP A 190 -11.42 -8.02 1.25
N TYR A 191 -10.30 -7.72 1.92
CA TYR A 191 -10.32 -7.20 3.28
C TYR A 191 -10.94 -5.80 3.36
N ILE A 192 -10.60 -4.91 2.43
CA ILE A 192 -11.06 -3.52 2.49
C ILE A 192 -12.56 -3.44 2.27
N PHE A 193 -13.08 -4.10 1.23
CA PHE A 193 -14.49 -4.02 0.89
C PHE A 193 -15.37 -4.56 2.03
N GLU A 194 -14.95 -5.63 2.70
CA GLU A 194 -15.71 -6.22 3.80
C GLU A 194 -15.69 -5.38 5.09
N ASN A 195 -14.56 -4.75 5.41
CA ASN A 195 -14.33 -4.24 6.77
C ASN A 195 -14.42 -2.72 6.87
N ILE A 196 -14.26 -1.97 5.77
CA ILE A 196 -14.06 -0.52 5.86
C ILE A 196 -15.27 0.23 6.41
N GLY A 197 -16.49 -0.14 6.00
CA GLY A 197 -17.72 0.44 6.51
C GLY A 197 -17.88 0.20 8.02
N THR A 198 -17.71 -1.04 8.45
CA THR A 198 -17.81 -1.43 9.86
C THR A 198 -16.78 -0.73 10.74
N VAL A 199 -15.52 -0.68 10.31
CA VAL A 199 -14.44 0.02 11.04
C VAL A 199 -14.73 1.52 11.12
N PHE A 200 -15.21 2.12 10.04
CA PHE A 200 -15.58 3.52 10.02
C PHE A 200 -16.72 3.82 10.99
N MET A 201 -17.80 3.05 10.94
CA MET A 201 -18.96 3.22 11.82
C MET A 201 -18.59 3.07 13.28
N GLY A 202 -17.77 2.08 13.64
CA GLY A 202 -17.29 1.90 15.01
C GLY A 202 -16.52 3.13 15.53
N PHE A 203 -15.62 3.70 14.73
CA PHE A 203 -14.90 4.92 15.13
C PHE A 203 -15.81 6.16 15.17
N PHE A 204 -16.79 6.24 14.28
CA PHE A 204 -17.73 7.35 14.20
C PHE A 204 -18.65 7.39 15.42
N GLU A 205 -19.32 6.28 15.71
CA GLU A 205 -20.24 6.16 16.84
C GLU A 205 -19.52 6.42 18.17
N GLN A 206 -18.34 5.84 18.37
CA GLN A 206 -17.54 6.04 19.57
C GLN A 206 -17.16 7.52 19.78
N ASP A 207 -16.72 8.22 18.72
CA ASP A 207 -16.32 9.62 18.82
C ASP A 207 -17.55 10.54 19.01
N LEU A 208 -18.67 10.22 18.34
CA LEU A 208 -19.91 10.97 18.45
C LEU A 208 -20.49 10.90 19.87
N ARG A 209 -20.62 9.69 20.42
CA ARG A 209 -21.05 9.48 21.82
C ARG A 209 -20.14 10.20 22.80
N GLY A 210 -18.82 10.13 22.58
CA GLY A 210 -17.85 10.83 23.42
C GLY A 210 -18.02 12.36 23.40
N ARG A 211 -18.35 12.94 22.25
CA ARG A 211 -18.60 14.38 22.11
C ARG A 211 -19.90 14.82 22.77
N VAL A 212 -20.97 14.04 22.62
CA VAL A 212 -22.26 14.29 23.27
C VAL A 212 -22.10 14.22 24.79
N LYS A 213 -21.50 13.14 25.30
CA LYS A 213 -21.24 12.98 26.74
C LYS A 213 -20.34 14.08 27.31
N GLY A 214 -19.36 14.54 26.53
CA GLY A 214 -18.44 15.61 26.92
C GLY A 214 -18.98 17.03 26.69
N ASN A 215 -20.23 17.18 26.24
CA ASN A 215 -20.85 18.45 25.84
C ASN A 215 -19.95 19.32 24.93
N VAL A 216 -19.27 18.66 23.98
CA VAL A 216 -18.27 19.31 23.13
C VAL A 216 -19.00 20.08 22.03
N HIS A 217 -19.26 21.36 22.28
CA HIS A 217 -19.68 22.33 21.28
C HIS A 217 -18.46 23.14 20.88
N VAL A 218 -17.98 23.00 19.65
CA VAL A 218 -16.83 23.75 19.15
C VAL A 218 -17.26 24.44 17.88
N ASP A 219 -17.01 25.75 17.77
CA ASP A 219 -17.27 26.51 16.56
C ASP A 219 -16.38 25.96 15.43
N PRO A 220 -16.96 25.47 14.33
CA PRO A 220 -16.19 24.94 13.20
C PRO A 220 -15.19 25.96 12.65
N LYS A 221 -15.53 27.25 12.60
CA LYS A 221 -14.71 28.30 11.95
C LYS A 221 -13.52 28.72 12.81
N THR A 222 -13.67 28.71 14.12
CA THR A 222 -12.65 29.25 15.05
C THR A 222 -11.96 28.18 15.89
N GLY A 223 -12.50 26.96 15.95
CA GLY A 223 -11.98 25.87 16.78
C GLY A 223 -12.10 26.12 18.29
N ARG A 224 -12.83 27.16 18.71
CA ARG A 224 -13.07 27.51 20.11
C ARG A 224 -14.30 26.76 20.64
N ARG A 225 -14.23 26.33 21.90
CA ARG A 225 -15.41 25.79 22.59
C ARG A 225 -16.46 26.89 22.71
N LEU A 226 -17.70 26.56 22.35
CA LEU A 226 -18.90 27.37 22.57
C LEU A 226 -19.36 27.19 24.02
#